data_AF-A0A6C0KMH4-F1
#
_entry.id   AF-A0A6C0KMH4-F1
#
_cell.length_a   1.000
_cell.length_b   1.000
_cell.length_c   1.000
_cell.angle_alpha   90.00
_cell.angle_beta   90.00
_cell.angle_gamma   90.00
#
_symmetry.space_group_name_H-M   'P 1'
#
loop_
_entity.id
_entity.type
_entity.pdbx_description
1 polymer ?
#
loop_
_entity_poly.entity_id
_entity_poly.type
_entity_poly.pdbx_seq_one_letter_code
_entity_poly.pdbx_strand_id
1 'polypeptide(L)'
;MPPTLIITCGPTASGKSSLPEKVQNLLNIQGGNFESFLIDDLVEQNPYYKKKVIEYIENERQKNGKTKERIVEMFLNPTQQMIQDFNYYYAEARKTTNCETGADLRFDWGKSCDILNDLNLTQAFNSGKNIAFESRGVTWPQWFFDLFQCQLKQHKYTIIVAWTVVDMCELLKRNKTRAETSVSTFLDNPQENTPPRLPDIRPDAYQVDLQKIIDTFKTQVKRQSSCRKDCIRLLVFDNNTRNSVLLYDNQGEVTEKKTKDAAIAAIKKYNVKRRCVGGRHITKRNKRLKKKGTKNKRKTKKNNKKRK
;
A
#
# COMPACT_ATOMS: atom_id res chain seq x y z
N MET A 1 28.12 15.12 2.26
CA MET A 1 27.60 13.96 2.99
C MET A 1 27.39 12.82 2.01
N PRO A 2 27.57 11.56 2.40
CA PRO A 2 27.19 10.43 1.55
C PRO A 2 25.69 10.49 1.24
N PRO A 3 25.25 10.17 0.01
CA PRO A 3 23.84 10.15 -0.32
C PRO A 3 23.08 9.10 0.48
N THR A 4 21.79 9.35 0.67
CA THR A 4 20.92 8.44 1.42
C THR A 4 19.90 7.79 0.49
N LEU A 5 19.77 6.48 0.61
CA LEU A 5 18.69 5.69 0.04
C LEU A 5 17.69 5.35 1.15
N ILE A 6 16.47 5.86 1.03
CA ILE A 6 15.34 5.48 1.87
C ILE A 6 14.44 4.54 1.06
N ILE A 7 14.37 3.28 1.46
CA ILE A 7 13.36 2.35 0.96
C ILE A 7 12.15 2.40 1.88
N THR A 8 11.00 2.79 1.35
CA THR A 8 9.74 2.82 2.11
C THR A 8 8.99 1.51 1.91
N CYS A 9 8.45 0.94 2.98
CA CYS A 9 7.80 -0.37 2.98
C CYS A 9 6.45 -0.35 3.69
N GLY A 10 5.50 -1.11 3.15
CA GLY A 10 4.14 -1.22 3.69
C GLY A 10 3.06 -1.46 2.63
N PRO A 11 1.87 -1.91 3.05
CA PRO A 11 0.77 -2.19 2.13
C PRO A 11 0.24 -0.90 1.49
N THR A 12 -0.61 -1.03 0.47
CA THR A 12 -1.36 0.09 -0.09
C THR A 12 -2.18 0.79 1.02
N ALA A 13 -2.34 2.11 0.93
CA ALA A 13 -3.04 2.95 1.92
C ALA A 13 -2.39 3.07 3.32
N SER A 14 -1.17 2.55 3.51
CA SER A 14 -0.42 2.70 4.78
C SER A 14 0.29 4.05 4.96
N GLY A 15 0.28 4.92 3.94
CA GLY A 15 0.89 6.25 3.98
C GLY A 15 2.42 6.26 3.78
N LYS A 16 2.95 5.34 2.97
CA LYS A 16 4.38 5.24 2.65
C LYS A 16 4.99 6.53 2.09
N SER A 17 4.23 7.27 1.29
CA SER A 17 4.67 8.51 0.66
C SER A 17 5.15 9.58 1.66
N SER A 18 4.70 9.51 2.92
CA SER A 18 5.13 10.41 4.00
C SER A 18 6.39 9.94 4.75
N LEU A 19 6.86 8.72 4.52
CA LEU A 19 8.00 8.15 5.26
C LEU A 19 9.34 8.83 4.94
N PRO A 20 9.67 9.23 3.70
CA PRO A 20 10.96 9.87 3.42
C PRO A 20 11.16 11.13 4.29
N GLU A 21 10.15 12.00 4.33
CA GLU A 21 10.16 13.21 5.16
C GLU A 21 10.28 12.88 6.66
N LYS A 22 9.51 11.89 7.15
CA LYS A 22 9.58 11.46 8.56
C LYS A 22 10.96 10.93 8.94
N VAL A 23 11.61 10.20 8.04
CA VAL A 23 12.95 9.66 8.27
C VAL A 23 13.99 10.78 8.24
N GLN A 24 13.90 11.71 7.29
CA GLN A 24 14.77 12.89 7.24
C GLN A 24 14.69 13.69 8.55
N ASN A 25 13.49 13.99 9.01
CA ASN A 25 13.25 14.74 10.24
C ASN A 25 13.73 13.98 11.49
N LEU A 26 13.48 12.67 11.56
CA LEU A 26 13.91 11.84 12.69
C LEU A 26 15.45 11.79 12.81
N LEU A 27 16.14 11.69 11.67
CA LEU A 27 17.58 11.44 11.63
C LEU A 27 18.41 12.70 11.33
N ASN A 28 17.77 13.86 11.24
CA ASN A 28 18.39 15.14 10.88
C ASN A 28 19.25 15.02 9.61
N ILE A 29 18.74 14.32 8.59
CA ILE A 29 19.47 14.13 7.33
C ILE A 29 19.56 15.48 6.62
N GLN A 30 20.75 16.09 6.65
CA GLN A 30 21.00 17.35 5.99
C GLN A 30 21.35 17.13 4.50
N GLY A 31 20.93 18.05 3.63
CA GLY A 31 21.45 18.15 2.27
C GLY A 31 20.64 17.49 1.15
N GLY A 32 19.43 18.00 0.90
CA GLY A 32 18.80 17.93 -0.42
C GLY A 32 17.52 17.10 -0.51
N ASN A 33 16.67 17.48 -1.47
CA ASN A 33 15.43 16.79 -1.81
C ASN A 33 15.69 15.33 -2.16
N PHE A 34 14.77 14.45 -1.78
CA PHE A 34 14.80 13.05 -2.19
C PHE A 34 14.07 12.88 -3.50
N GLU A 35 14.72 12.26 -4.48
CA GLU A 35 14.10 11.91 -5.75
C GLU A 35 13.29 10.62 -5.55
N SER A 36 12.00 10.65 -5.93
CA SER A 36 11.10 9.50 -5.88
C SER A 36 10.74 9.03 -7.29
N PHE A 37 10.73 7.72 -7.49
CA PHE A 37 10.49 7.10 -8.80
C PHE A 37 9.29 6.16 -8.68
N LEU A 38 8.11 6.68 -9.01
CA LEU A 38 6.86 5.92 -8.98
C LEU A 38 6.37 5.72 -10.41
N ILE A 39 6.40 4.47 -10.88
CA ILE A 39 5.89 4.13 -12.22
C ILE A 39 4.42 4.51 -12.38
N ASP A 40 3.66 4.50 -11.29
CA ASP A 40 2.25 4.89 -11.28
C ASP A 40 2.07 6.36 -11.71
N ASP A 41 2.95 7.28 -11.28
CA ASP A 41 2.86 8.70 -11.65
C ASP A 41 3.00 8.90 -13.16
N LEU A 42 3.81 8.06 -13.81
CA LEU A 42 4.01 8.08 -15.26
C LEU A 42 2.82 7.44 -16.00
N VAL A 43 2.38 6.26 -15.54
CA VAL A 43 1.31 5.50 -16.22
C VAL A 43 -0.05 6.17 -16.07
N GLU A 44 -0.35 6.76 -14.91
CA GLU A 44 -1.63 7.45 -14.68
C GLU A 44 -1.75 8.74 -15.51
N GLN A 45 -0.64 9.37 -15.89
CA GLN A 45 -0.60 10.53 -16.79
C GLN A 45 -0.57 10.16 -18.27
N ASN A 46 -0.37 8.88 -18.60
CA ASN A 46 -0.27 8.42 -19.97
C ASN A 46 -1.60 8.64 -20.74
N PRO A 47 -1.58 9.33 -21.91
CA PRO A 47 -2.80 9.64 -22.65
C PRO A 47 -3.60 8.42 -23.11
N TYR A 48 -2.93 7.30 -23.44
CA TYR A 48 -3.62 6.06 -23.80
C TYR A 48 -4.38 5.49 -22.61
N TYR A 49 -3.76 5.43 -21.43
CA TYR A 49 -4.42 4.92 -20.22
C TYR A 49 -5.68 5.74 -19.89
N LYS A 50 -5.53 7.08 -19.87
CA LYS A 50 -6.64 8.00 -19.62
C LYS A 50 -7.77 7.81 -20.63
N LYS A 51 -7.44 7.74 -21.93
CA LYS A 51 -8.42 7.49 -23.00
C LYS A 51 -9.18 6.18 -22.78
N LYS A 52 -8.49 5.08 -22.46
CA LYS A 52 -9.13 3.77 -22.24
C LYS A 52 -10.08 3.77 -21.04
N VAL A 53 -9.71 4.45 -19.95
CA VAL A 53 -10.57 4.59 -18.77
C VAL A 53 -11.81 5.44 -19.08
N ILE A 54 -11.66 6.53 -19.84
CA ILE A 54 -12.80 7.35 -20.32
C ILE A 54 -13.72 6.53 -21.22
N GLU A 55 -13.18 5.82 -22.21
CA GLU A 55 -13.94 4.96 -23.11
C GLU A 55 -14.74 3.90 -22.34
N TYR A 56 -14.13 3.27 -21.33
CA TYR A 56 -14.82 2.31 -20.47
C TYR A 56 -16.00 2.97 -19.74
N ILE A 57 -15.76 4.10 -19.06
CA ILE A 57 -16.78 4.80 -18.27
C ILE A 57 -17.93 5.31 -19.15
N GLU A 58 -17.64 5.86 -20.32
CA GLU A 58 -18.67 6.36 -21.24
C GLU A 58 -19.49 5.23 -21.85
N ASN A 59 -18.88 4.07 -22.15
CA ASN A 59 -19.64 2.88 -22.53
C ASN A 59 -20.61 2.45 -21.42
N GLU A 60 -20.17 2.47 -20.16
CA GLU A 60 -21.02 2.13 -19.02
C GLU A 60 -22.17 3.14 -18.81
N ARG A 61 -21.92 4.43 -19.06
CA ARG A 61 -22.96 5.48 -18.99
C ARG A 61 -23.95 5.39 -20.14
N GLN A 62 -23.46 5.42 -21.37
CA GLN A 62 -24.27 5.64 -22.56
C GLN A 62 -24.93 4.35 -23.06
N LYS A 63 -24.22 3.22 -23.05
CA LYS A 63 -24.74 1.94 -23.55
C LYS A 63 -25.46 1.15 -22.47
N ASN A 64 -24.96 1.19 -21.24
CA ASN A 64 -25.49 0.41 -20.13
C ASN A 64 -26.37 1.24 -19.16
N GLY A 65 -26.53 2.54 -19.40
CA GLY A 65 -27.41 3.41 -18.62
C GLY A 65 -27.01 3.58 -17.16
N LYS A 66 -25.73 3.39 -16.81
CA LYS A 66 -25.28 3.42 -15.40
C LYS A 66 -25.11 4.85 -14.90
N THR A 67 -25.65 5.12 -13.71
CA THR A 67 -25.47 6.40 -13.01
C THR A 67 -24.04 6.54 -12.47
N LYS A 68 -23.67 7.77 -12.05
CA LYS A 68 -22.37 8.05 -11.40
C LYS A 68 -22.17 7.14 -10.19
N GLU A 69 -23.18 7.00 -9.33
CA GLU A 69 -23.15 6.19 -8.11
C GLU A 69 -22.91 4.71 -8.44
N ARG A 70 -23.56 4.21 -9.50
CA ARG A 70 -23.38 2.82 -9.93
C ARG A 70 -21.98 2.56 -10.45
N ILE A 71 -21.37 3.54 -11.14
CA ILE A 71 -19.98 3.45 -11.60
C ILE A 71 -19.02 3.42 -10.40
N VAL A 72 -19.21 4.31 -9.41
CA VAL A 72 -18.42 4.28 -8.18
C VAL A 72 -18.53 2.90 -7.51
N GLU A 73 -19.74 2.35 -7.39
CA GLU A 73 -19.95 1.03 -6.80
C GLU A 73 -19.22 -0.08 -7.56
N MET A 74 -19.14 -0.01 -8.90
CA MET A 74 -18.38 -0.97 -9.71
C MET A 74 -16.88 -0.88 -9.43
N PHE A 75 -16.30 0.31 -9.29
CA PHE A 75 -14.88 0.45 -8.94
C PHE A 75 -14.58 -0.04 -7.52
N LEU A 76 -15.54 0.10 -6.61
CA LEU A 76 -15.42 -0.44 -5.25
C LEU A 76 -15.60 -1.96 -5.24
N ASN A 77 -16.39 -2.54 -6.14
CA ASN A 77 -16.62 -3.98 -6.21
C ASN A 77 -16.42 -4.46 -7.66
N PRO A 78 -15.18 -4.44 -8.18
CA PRO A 78 -14.94 -4.71 -9.59
C PRO A 78 -15.20 -6.17 -9.92
N THR A 79 -15.78 -6.41 -11.10
CA THR A 79 -15.91 -7.76 -11.64
C THR A 79 -14.54 -8.28 -12.06
N GLN A 80 -14.39 -9.60 -12.16
CA GLN A 80 -13.15 -10.20 -12.64
C GLN A 80 -12.75 -9.68 -14.04
N GLN A 81 -13.73 -9.45 -14.92
CA GLN A 81 -13.52 -8.87 -16.24
C GLN A 81 -12.98 -7.43 -16.13
N MET A 82 -13.60 -6.60 -15.29
CA MET A 82 -13.15 -5.21 -15.08
C MET A 82 -11.69 -5.18 -14.58
N ILE A 83 -11.32 -6.09 -13.67
CA ILE A 83 -9.94 -6.23 -13.20
C ILE A 83 -9.00 -6.57 -14.37
N GLN A 84 -9.38 -7.51 -15.23
CA GLN A 84 -8.58 -7.91 -16.39
C GLN A 84 -8.40 -6.75 -17.38
N ASP A 85 -9.48 -6.03 -17.69
CA ASP A 85 -9.48 -4.91 -18.64
C ASP A 85 -8.56 -3.78 -18.15
N PHE A 86 -8.71 -3.36 -16.89
CA PHE A 86 -7.88 -2.28 -16.34
C PHE A 86 -6.41 -2.69 -16.17
N ASN A 87 -6.14 -3.95 -15.83
CA ASN A 87 -4.76 -4.46 -15.81
C ASN A 87 -4.14 -4.46 -17.20
N TYR A 88 -4.93 -4.80 -18.23
CA TYR A 88 -4.49 -4.73 -19.61
C TYR A 88 -4.21 -3.28 -20.03
N TYR A 89 -5.13 -2.34 -19.79
CA TYR A 89 -4.92 -0.92 -20.10
C TYR A 89 -3.67 -0.36 -19.43
N TYR A 90 -3.46 -0.71 -18.16
CA TYR A 90 -2.29 -0.30 -17.39
C TYR A 90 -0.99 -0.90 -17.97
N ALA A 91 -0.99 -2.19 -18.30
CA ALA A 91 0.19 -2.87 -18.83
C ALA A 91 0.59 -2.34 -20.22
N GLU A 92 -0.39 -2.07 -21.08
CA GLU A 92 -0.17 -1.47 -22.40
C GLU A 92 0.42 -0.06 -22.24
N ALA A 93 -0.23 0.80 -21.44
CA ALA A 93 0.26 2.14 -21.18
C ALA A 93 1.71 2.16 -20.69
N ARG A 94 2.04 1.23 -19.78
CA ARG A 94 3.37 1.08 -19.19
C ARG A 94 4.45 0.64 -20.16
N LYS A 95 4.13 -0.27 -21.10
CA LYS A 95 5.13 -1.03 -21.87
C LYS A 95 5.07 -0.87 -23.37
N THR A 96 3.87 -0.74 -23.93
CA THR A 96 3.63 -0.80 -25.39
C THR A 96 3.28 0.56 -25.97
N THR A 97 3.04 1.57 -25.12
CA THR A 97 2.79 2.95 -25.57
C THR A 97 3.88 3.91 -25.09
N ASN A 98 4.08 4.98 -25.87
CA ASN A 98 4.92 6.10 -25.50
C ASN A 98 4.36 6.77 -24.25
N CYS A 99 5.21 7.00 -23.26
CA CYS A 99 4.79 7.47 -21.95
C CYS A 99 4.13 8.85 -21.98
N GLU A 100 4.64 9.74 -22.83
CA GLU A 100 4.17 11.12 -22.95
C GLU A 100 2.99 11.27 -23.90
N THR A 101 3.03 10.58 -25.06
CA THR A 101 2.04 10.79 -26.13
C THR A 101 0.92 9.75 -26.14
N GLY A 102 1.13 8.59 -25.51
CA GLY A 102 0.22 7.43 -25.59
C GLY A 102 0.19 6.74 -26.95
N ALA A 103 1.08 7.11 -27.89
CA ALA A 103 1.19 6.44 -29.19
C ALA A 103 1.80 5.04 -29.05
N ASP A 104 1.37 4.11 -29.92
CA ASP A 104 1.91 2.75 -29.98
C ASP A 104 3.41 2.74 -30.34
N LEU A 105 4.21 1.97 -29.59
CA LEU A 105 5.67 1.93 -29.69
C LEU A 105 6.23 1.02 -30.79
N ARG A 106 5.40 0.55 -31.74
CA ARG A 106 5.83 -0.31 -32.86
C ARG A 106 7.20 0.04 -33.48
N PHE A 107 7.63 1.31 -33.46
CA PHE A 107 8.91 1.75 -34.00
C PHE A 107 9.77 2.67 -33.08
N ASP A 108 9.36 2.97 -31.84
CA ASP A 108 10.07 3.92 -30.94
C ASP A 108 10.46 3.25 -29.60
N TRP A 109 11.23 2.17 -29.71
CA TRP A 109 11.74 1.39 -28.59
C TRP A 109 12.65 2.27 -27.71
N GLY A 110 12.13 2.77 -26.59
CA GLY A 110 12.89 3.64 -25.69
C GLY A 110 12.07 4.64 -24.88
N LYS A 111 10.81 4.86 -25.27
CA LYS A 111 9.96 5.88 -24.64
C LYS A 111 8.78 5.33 -23.84
N SER A 112 8.79 4.04 -23.49
CA SER A 112 7.78 3.49 -22.58
C SER A 112 7.95 4.07 -21.18
N CYS A 113 6.88 4.06 -20.37
CA CYS A 113 6.98 4.54 -18.99
C CYS A 113 7.95 3.70 -18.16
N ASP A 114 8.07 2.41 -18.44
CA ASP A 114 9.07 1.54 -17.79
C ASP A 114 10.49 2.00 -18.08
N ILE A 115 10.83 2.21 -19.36
CA ILE A 115 12.18 2.61 -19.75
C ILE A 115 12.50 4.00 -19.19
N LEU A 116 11.56 4.94 -19.28
CA LEU A 116 11.75 6.28 -18.73
C LEU A 116 11.99 6.25 -17.22
N ASN A 117 11.20 5.47 -16.47
CA ASN A 117 11.38 5.32 -15.03
C ASN A 117 12.74 4.70 -14.67
N ASP A 118 13.15 3.64 -15.38
CA ASP A 118 14.42 2.96 -15.16
C ASP A 118 15.63 3.84 -15.51
N LEU A 119 15.54 4.64 -16.59
CA LEU A 119 16.55 5.62 -16.96
C LEU A 119 16.70 6.70 -15.89
N ASN A 120 15.59 7.27 -15.42
CA ASN A 120 15.59 8.30 -14.38
C ASN A 120 16.20 7.76 -13.07
N LEU A 121 15.79 6.57 -12.65
CA LEU A 121 16.34 5.92 -11.45
C LEU A 121 17.84 5.62 -11.61
N THR A 122 18.26 5.13 -12.77
CA THR A 122 19.67 4.83 -13.06
C THR A 122 20.52 6.09 -13.05
N GLN A 123 20.04 7.19 -13.65
CA GLN A 123 20.73 8.48 -13.66
C GLN A 123 20.90 9.05 -12.26
N ALA A 124 19.88 8.93 -11.40
CA ALA A 124 19.94 9.36 -10.01
C ALA A 124 21.01 8.58 -9.21
N PHE A 125 21.07 7.26 -9.40
CA PHE A 125 22.11 6.43 -8.79
C PHE A 125 23.51 6.78 -9.31
N ASN A 126 23.67 6.93 -10.62
CA ASN A 126 24.96 7.29 -11.23
C ASN A 126 25.47 8.64 -10.72
N SER A 127 24.55 9.58 -10.45
CA SER A 127 24.87 10.93 -9.97
C SER A 127 24.96 11.04 -8.43
N GLY A 128 24.76 9.94 -7.68
CA GLY A 128 24.84 9.95 -6.22
C GLY A 128 23.77 10.81 -5.53
N LYS A 129 22.52 10.78 -6.01
CA LYS A 129 21.40 11.54 -5.44
C LYS A 129 20.84 10.92 -4.15
N ASN A 130 20.13 11.70 -3.34
CA ASN A 130 19.28 11.13 -2.29
C ASN A 130 18.03 10.51 -2.95
N ILE A 131 17.73 9.25 -2.65
CA ILE A 131 16.69 8.48 -3.35
C ILE A 131 15.67 7.96 -2.35
N ALA A 132 14.39 8.14 -2.66
CA ALA A 132 13.27 7.50 -1.98
C ALA A 132 12.66 6.44 -2.90
N PHE A 133 12.82 5.16 -2.53
CA PHE A 133 12.32 4.03 -3.30
C PHE A 133 11.12 3.38 -2.60
N GLU A 134 9.96 3.34 -3.24
CA GLU A 134 8.76 2.72 -2.67
C GLU A 134 8.70 1.22 -2.97
N SER A 135 8.47 0.42 -1.92
CA SER A 135 8.19 -1.01 -2.02
C SER A 135 6.98 -1.37 -1.18
N ARG A 136 6.27 -2.43 -1.59
CA ARG A 136 5.23 -3.01 -0.73
C ARG A 136 5.83 -3.73 0.48
N GLY A 137 7.10 -4.16 0.40
CA GLY A 137 7.77 -4.93 1.45
C GLY A 137 7.31 -6.38 1.56
N VAL A 138 6.53 -6.88 0.61
CA VAL A 138 6.06 -8.28 0.54
C VAL A 138 7.22 -9.25 0.37
N THR A 139 8.24 -8.84 -0.39
CA THR A 139 9.54 -9.50 -0.53
C THR A 139 10.65 -8.48 -0.32
N TRP A 140 11.83 -8.96 0.04
CA TRP A 140 13.02 -8.11 0.05
C TRP A 140 13.46 -7.81 -1.39
N PRO A 141 13.67 -6.55 -1.78
CA PRO A 141 14.00 -6.19 -3.16
C PRO A 141 15.48 -6.49 -3.46
N GLN A 142 15.90 -7.75 -3.40
CA GLN A 142 17.30 -8.13 -3.62
C GLN A 142 17.78 -7.71 -5.02
N TRP A 143 16.93 -7.88 -6.04
CA TRP A 143 17.20 -7.44 -7.41
C TRP A 143 17.63 -5.97 -7.51
N PHE A 144 17.06 -5.10 -6.67
CA PHE A 144 17.36 -3.67 -6.65
C PHE A 144 18.77 -3.41 -6.12
N PHE A 145 19.15 -4.11 -5.04
CA PHE A 145 20.50 -4.01 -4.49
C PHE A 145 21.55 -4.61 -5.44
N ASP A 146 21.20 -5.69 -6.14
CA ASP A 146 22.10 -6.32 -7.11
C ASP A 146 22.30 -5.41 -8.33
N LEU A 147 21.22 -4.81 -8.85
CA LEU A 147 21.25 -3.90 -9.99
C LEU A 147 22.12 -2.66 -9.73
N PHE A 148 22.03 -2.07 -8.53
CA PHE A 148 22.75 -0.84 -8.18
C PHE A 148 23.97 -1.06 -7.29
N GLN A 149 24.48 -2.31 -7.19
CA GLN A 149 25.54 -2.65 -6.24
C GLN A 149 26.80 -1.78 -6.41
N CYS A 150 27.18 -1.49 -7.67
CA CYS A 150 28.34 -0.68 -7.98
C CYS A 150 28.15 0.78 -7.52
N GLN A 151 27.01 1.40 -7.85
CA GLN A 151 26.69 2.77 -7.49
C GLN A 151 26.54 2.94 -5.98
N LEU A 152 25.89 1.98 -5.30
CA LEU A 152 25.76 1.96 -3.85
C LEU A 152 27.13 1.98 -3.15
N LYS A 153 28.10 1.21 -3.66
CA LYS A 153 29.47 1.16 -3.14
C LYS A 153 30.28 2.41 -3.50
N GLN A 154 30.24 2.82 -4.78
CA GLN A 154 31.00 3.96 -5.31
C GLN A 154 30.66 5.24 -4.56
N HIS A 155 29.37 5.50 -4.36
CA HIS A 155 28.89 6.71 -3.67
C HIS A 155 28.77 6.54 -2.15
N LYS A 156 29.02 5.33 -1.63
CA LYS A 156 28.96 5.00 -0.19
C LYS A 156 27.59 5.34 0.43
N TYR A 157 26.52 4.89 -0.21
CA TYR A 157 25.15 5.21 0.23
C TYR A 157 24.89 4.80 1.69
N THR A 158 24.21 5.68 2.42
CA THR A 158 23.54 5.30 3.68
C THR A 158 22.20 4.68 3.33
N ILE A 159 21.96 3.44 3.77
CA ILE A 159 20.74 2.69 3.41
C ILE A 159 19.83 2.57 4.63
N ILE A 160 18.62 3.11 4.47
CA ILE A 160 17.55 3.06 5.48
C ILE A 160 16.35 2.39 4.86
N VAL A 161 15.75 1.43 5.57
CA VAL A 161 14.48 0.83 5.17
C VAL A 161 13.45 1.09 6.26
N ALA A 162 12.41 1.83 5.90
CA ALA A 162 11.38 2.29 6.82
C ALA A 162 10.04 1.62 6.52
N TRP A 163 9.50 0.89 7.48
CA TRP A 163 8.15 0.33 7.42
C TRP A 163 7.15 1.26 8.06
N THR A 164 5.97 1.39 7.44
CA THR A 164 4.78 1.92 8.09
C THR A 164 3.88 0.78 8.53
N VAL A 165 3.29 0.88 9.72
CA VAL A 165 2.33 -0.10 10.24
C VAL A 165 1.02 0.59 10.54
N VAL A 166 -0.06 0.01 10.01
CA VAL A 166 -1.44 0.47 10.16
C VAL A 166 -2.32 -0.75 10.37
N ASP A 167 -3.30 -0.68 11.26
CA ASP A 167 -4.27 -1.75 11.49
C ASP A 167 -4.95 -2.16 10.17
N MET A 168 -5.08 -3.47 9.93
CA MET A 168 -5.64 -4.02 8.70
C MET A 168 -7.03 -3.46 8.36
N CYS A 169 -7.88 -3.23 9.36
CA CYS A 169 -9.22 -2.70 9.10
C CYS A 169 -9.18 -1.21 8.74
N GLU A 170 -8.24 -0.47 9.33
CA GLU A 170 -8.00 0.91 8.94
C GLU A 170 -7.39 0.99 7.53
N LEU A 171 -6.51 0.06 7.14
CA LEU A 171 -5.99 -0.04 5.78
C LEU A 171 -7.11 -0.25 4.76
N LEU A 172 -8.00 -1.22 4.99
CA LEU A 172 -9.13 -1.49 4.12
C LEU A 172 -10.06 -0.27 4.00
N LYS A 173 -10.36 0.39 5.13
CA LYS A 173 -11.18 1.60 5.16
C LYS A 173 -10.53 2.74 4.36
N ARG A 174 -9.23 3.00 4.58
CA ARG A 174 -8.48 4.04 3.86
C ARG A 174 -8.42 3.76 2.37
N ASN A 175 -8.16 2.51 1.98
CA ASN A 175 -8.09 2.13 0.58
C ASN A 175 -9.45 2.28 -0.12
N LYS A 176 -10.54 1.87 0.52
CA LYS A 176 -11.91 2.08 0.03
C LYS A 176 -12.22 3.58 -0.15
N THR A 177 -11.91 4.39 0.85
CA THR A 177 -12.14 5.84 0.82
C THR A 177 -11.32 6.51 -0.28
N ARG A 178 -10.04 6.13 -0.44
CA ARG A 178 -9.16 6.62 -1.51
C ARG A 178 -9.73 6.31 -2.89
N ALA A 179 -10.19 5.07 -3.09
CA ALA A 179 -10.78 4.66 -4.36
C ALA A 179 -12.06 5.41 -4.69
N GLU A 180 -12.98 5.50 -3.72
CA GLU A 180 -14.24 6.24 -3.87
C GLU A 180 -13.98 7.71 -4.22
N THR A 181 -13.04 8.35 -3.53
CA THR A 181 -12.64 9.74 -3.79
C THR A 181 -12.02 9.89 -5.17
N SER A 182 -11.08 9.02 -5.54
CA SER A 182 -10.38 9.06 -6.82
C SER A 182 -11.34 8.89 -8.00
N VAL A 183 -12.24 7.91 -7.93
CA VAL A 183 -13.24 7.67 -8.98
C VAL A 183 -14.23 8.82 -9.04
N SER A 184 -14.76 9.29 -7.90
CA SER A 184 -15.72 10.40 -7.88
C SER A 184 -15.13 11.67 -8.48
N THR A 185 -13.90 12.02 -8.07
CA THR A 185 -13.16 13.19 -8.59
C THR A 185 -12.95 13.06 -10.09
N PHE A 186 -12.52 11.89 -10.56
CA PHE A 186 -12.35 11.65 -11.99
C PHE A 186 -13.67 11.79 -12.76
N LEU A 187 -14.78 11.26 -12.25
CA LEU A 187 -16.09 11.35 -12.89
C LEU A 187 -16.65 12.78 -12.96
N ASP A 188 -16.21 13.67 -12.07
CA ASP A 188 -16.59 15.09 -12.07
C ASP A 188 -15.87 15.89 -13.16
N ASN A 189 -14.60 15.58 -13.43
CA ASN A 189 -13.87 16.20 -14.53
C ASN A 189 -12.85 15.22 -15.14
N PRO A 190 -13.28 14.33 -16.06
CA PRO A 190 -12.42 13.28 -16.61
C PRO A 190 -11.25 13.81 -17.45
N GLN A 191 -11.33 15.04 -17.96
CA GLN A 191 -10.30 15.63 -18.82
C GLN A 191 -9.15 16.25 -18.02
N GLU A 192 -9.43 16.81 -16.85
CA GLU A 192 -8.41 17.42 -15.99
C GLU A 192 -7.89 16.44 -14.93
N ASN A 193 -8.73 15.53 -14.43
CA ASN A 193 -8.35 14.67 -13.32
C ASN A 193 -7.65 13.38 -13.77
N THR A 194 -6.82 12.83 -12.87
CA THR A 194 -6.08 11.58 -13.06
C THR A 194 -7.04 10.38 -13.07
N PRO A 195 -6.93 9.45 -14.03
CA PRO A 195 -7.75 8.25 -14.07
C PRO A 195 -7.58 7.38 -12.82
N PRO A 196 -8.66 6.86 -12.23
CA PRO A 196 -8.57 6.00 -11.06
C PRO A 196 -7.97 4.64 -11.44
N ARG A 197 -7.04 4.16 -10.61
CA ARG A 197 -6.67 2.74 -10.62
C ARG A 197 -7.74 1.91 -9.92
N LEU A 198 -7.91 0.68 -10.38
CA LEU A 198 -8.73 -0.29 -9.65
C LEU A 198 -8.03 -0.65 -8.33
N PRO A 199 -8.64 -0.33 -7.18
CA PRO A 199 -8.08 -0.77 -5.91
C PRO A 199 -8.29 -2.29 -5.77
N ASP A 200 -7.30 -3.01 -5.24
CA ASP A 200 -7.64 -4.26 -4.56
C ASP A 200 -8.19 -3.88 -3.19
N ILE A 201 -9.47 -4.17 -2.91
CA ILE A 201 -10.06 -3.96 -1.57
C ILE A 201 -10.44 -5.28 -0.89
N ARG A 202 -9.97 -6.41 -1.43
CA ARG A 202 -10.34 -7.73 -0.92
C ARG A 202 -9.58 -8.03 0.39
N PRO A 203 -10.28 -8.33 1.49
CA PRO A 203 -9.63 -8.52 2.80
C PRO A 203 -8.63 -9.69 2.86
N ASP A 204 -8.92 -10.78 2.16
CA ASP A 204 -8.07 -11.97 2.05
C ASP A 204 -6.74 -11.66 1.35
N ALA A 205 -6.78 -10.90 0.25
CA ALA A 205 -5.57 -10.43 -0.43
C ALA A 205 -4.70 -9.57 0.50
N TYR A 206 -5.29 -8.63 1.24
CA TYR A 206 -4.58 -7.83 2.26
C TYR A 206 -3.97 -8.70 3.35
N GLN A 207 -4.72 -9.68 3.86
CA GLN A 207 -4.23 -10.57 4.91
C GLN A 207 -2.99 -11.35 4.47
N VAL A 208 -3.01 -11.89 3.25
CA VAL A 208 -1.87 -12.63 2.67
C VAL A 208 -0.66 -11.70 2.50
N ASP A 209 -0.85 -10.52 1.91
CA ASP A 209 0.24 -9.57 1.68
C ASP A 209 0.84 -9.06 3.00
N LEU A 210 -0.01 -8.74 4.00
CA LEU A 210 0.45 -8.32 5.32
C LEU A 210 1.26 -9.40 6.03
N GLN A 211 0.87 -10.67 5.90
CA GLN A 211 1.63 -11.78 6.48
C GLN A 211 3.02 -11.88 5.83
N LYS A 212 3.10 -11.79 4.50
CA LYS A 212 4.37 -11.75 3.77
C LYS A 212 5.24 -10.56 4.16
N ILE A 213 4.66 -9.38 4.35
CA ILE A 213 5.37 -8.17 4.83
C ILE A 213 5.96 -8.41 6.22
N ILE A 214 5.17 -8.97 7.14
CA ILE A 214 5.62 -9.31 8.50
C ILE A 214 6.81 -10.27 8.46
N ASP A 215 6.74 -11.30 7.62
CA ASP A 215 7.77 -12.33 7.55
C ASP A 215 9.05 -11.84 6.85
N THR A 216 8.91 -11.00 5.82
CA THR A 216 10.04 -10.26 5.22
C THR A 216 10.72 -9.38 6.26
N PHE A 217 9.96 -8.59 7.02
CA PHE A 217 10.53 -7.72 8.06
C PHE A 217 11.25 -8.53 9.15
N LYS A 218 10.64 -9.59 9.68
CA LYS A 218 11.29 -10.46 10.69
C LYS A 218 12.60 -11.06 10.18
N THR A 219 12.64 -11.47 8.92
CA THR A 219 13.86 -11.99 8.28
C THR A 219 14.95 -10.92 8.27
N GLN A 220 14.61 -9.68 7.93
CA GLN A 220 15.56 -8.57 7.97
C GLN A 220 16.02 -8.21 9.38
N VAL A 221 15.12 -8.19 10.37
CA VAL A 221 15.51 -7.96 11.77
C VAL A 221 16.54 -9.01 12.22
N LYS A 222 16.32 -10.29 11.90
CA LYS A 222 17.30 -11.35 12.20
C LYS A 222 18.63 -11.09 11.50
N ARG A 223 18.62 -10.80 10.19
CA ARG A 223 19.83 -10.53 9.40
C ARG A 223 20.63 -9.33 9.93
N GLN A 224 19.94 -8.22 10.21
CA GLN A 224 20.57 -6.99 10.67
C GLN A 224 21.05 -7.09 12.13
N SER A 225 20.43 -7.92 12.97
CA SER A 225 20.90 -8.16 14.34
C SER A 225 22.27 -8.86 14.42
N SER A 226 22.61 -9.65 13.40
CA SER A 226 23.92 -10.32 13.28
C SER A 226 24.90 -9.57 12.37
N CYS A 227 24.51 -8.40 11.87
CA CYS A 227 25.31 -7.66 10.91
C CYS A 227 26.53 -7.01 11.57
N ARG A 228 27.69 -7.13 10.93
CA ARG A 228 28.95 -6.52 11.40
C ARG A 228 29.44 -5.36 10.52
N LYS A 229 29.07 -5.37 9.24
CA LYS A 229 29.52 -4.40 8.22
C LYS A 229 28.39 -4.12 7.24
N ASP A 230 28.32 -2.87 6.77
CA ASP A 230 27.34 -2.40 5.78
C ASP A 230 25.89 -2.65 6.22
N CYS A 231 25.63 -2.44 7.51
CA CYS A 231 24.35 -2.75 8.14
C CYS A 231 23.27 -1.75 7.76
N ILE A 232 22.11 -2.28 7.39
CA ILE A 232 20.96 -1.49 6.99
C ILE A 232 20.21 -1.04 8.23
N ARG A 233 19.87 0.25 8.28
CA ARG A 233 19.00 0.78 9.33
C ARG A 233 17.56 0.43 9.03
N LEU A 234 16.89 -0.22 9.98
CA LEU A 234 15.50 -0.62 9.90
C LEU A 234 14.69 0.25 10.85
N LEU A 235 13.69 0.94 10.30
CA LEU A 235 12.77 1.78 11.06
C LEU A 235 11.34 1.23 10.94
N VAL A 236 10.56 1.34 12.01
CA VAL A 236 9.11 1.06 11.96
C VAL A 236 8.34 2.23 12.56
N PHE A 237 7.40 2.75 11.79
CA PHE A 237 6.53 3.85 12.18
C PHE A 237 5.09 3.36 12.35
N ASP A 238 4.46 3.74 13.45
CA ASP A 238 3.01 3.66 13.61
C ASP A 238 2.37 4.76 12.74
N ASN A 239 1.46 4.40 11.86
CA ASN A 239 0.73 5.36 11.03
C ASN A 239 -0.80 5.18 11.14
N ASN A 240 -1.25 4.64 12.28
CA ASN A 240 -2.68 4.52 12.59
C ASN A 240 -3.35 5.87 12.85
N THR A 241 -2.59 6.87 13.30
CA THR A 241 -3.10 8.23 13.54
C THR A 241 -2.42 9.24 12.60
N ARG A 242 -2.87 10.49 12.59
CA ARG A 242 -2.20 11.58 11.83
C ARG A 242 -0.76 11.79 12.29
N ASN A 243 -0.50 11.60 13.59
CA ASN A 243 0.83 11.69 14.16
C ASN A 243 1.50 10.33 14.08
N SER A 244 2.54 10.24 13.24
CA SER A 244 3.28 9.00 13.07
C SER A 244 4.33 8.87 14.16
N VAL A 245 4.42 7.70 14.79
CA VAL A 245 5.29 7.48 15.95
C VAL A 245 6.33 6.42 15.62
N LEU A 246 7.60 6.69 15.89
CA LEU A 246 8.66 5.68 15.76
C LEU A 246 8.49 4.60 16.84
N LEU A 247 8.34 3.35 16.38
CA LEU A 247 8.16 2.15 17.21
C LEU A 247 9.44 1.33 17.35
N TYR A 248 10.26 1.31 16.30
CA TYR A 248 11.47 0.50 16.26
C TYR A 248 12.53 1.19 15.41
N ASP A 249 13.78 1.11 15.86
CA ASP A 249 14.96 1.58 15.16
C ASP A 249 16.14 0.72 15.57
N ASN A 250 16.65 -0.13 14.70
CA ASN A 250 17.73 -1.07 15.04
C ASN A 250 19.09 -0.40 15.31
N GLN A 251 19.23 0.90 15.01
CA GLN A 251 20.47 1.67 15.20
C GLN A 251 20.25 2.95 16.02
N GLY A 252 19.05 3.17 16.57
CA GLY A 252 18.74 4.36 17.37
C GLY A 252 19.57 4.45 18.65
N GLU A 253 19.33 5.43 19.51
CA GLU A 253 19.99 5.45 20.83
C GLU A 253 19.18 4.67 21.86
N VAL A 254 17.86 4.81 21.80
CA VAL A 254 16.89 4.19 22.72
C VAL A 254 16.92 2.65 22.64
N THR A 255 17.49 2.02 23.67
CA THR A 255 17.73 0.56 23.73
C THR A 255 16.45 -0.26 23.67
N GLU A 256 15.36 0.19 24.29
CA GLU A 256 14.07 -0.52 24.26
C GLU A 256 13.54 -0.70 22.84
N LYS A 257 13.68 0.34 21.99
CA LYS A 257 13.24 0.36 20.60
C LYS A 257 14.20 -0.36 19.64
N LYS A 258 15.31 -0.92 20.15
CA LYS A 258 16.35 -1.64 19.39
C LYS A 258 16.22 -3.15 19.48
N THR A 259 15.43 -3.65 20.41
CA THR A 259 15.32 -5.09 20.66
C THR A 259 14.54 -5.81 19.57
N LYS A 260 14.85 -7.08 19.35
CA LYS A 260 14.08 -7.97 18.47
C LYS A 260 12.61 -8.04 18.89
N ASP A 261 12.35 -8.02 20.20
CA ASP A 261 10.98 -8.05 20.74
C ASP A 261 10.22 -6.76 20.43
N ALA A 262 10.86 -5.59 20.52
CA ALA A 262 10.26 -4.34 20.08
C ALA A 262 9.95 -4.34 18.58
N ALA A 263 10.86 -4.89 17.75
CA ALA A 263 10.62 -5.04 16.32
C ALA A 263 9.38 -5.92 16.04
N ILE A 264 9.28 -7.06 16.72
CA ILE A 264 8.16 -7.99 16.58
C ILE A 264 6.85 -7.35 17.10
N ALA A 265 6.90 -6.63 18.21
CA ALA A 265 5.75 -5.92 18.75
C ALA A 265 5.26 -4.81 17.79
N ALA A 266 6.19 -4.05 17.21
CA ALA A 266 5.90 -2.99 16.26
C ALA A 266 5.18 -3.51 15.01
N ILE A 267 5.74 -4.54 14.34
CA ILE A 267 5.16 -5.08 13.11
C ILE A 267 3.82 -5.82 13.35
N LYS A 268 3.59 -6.36 14.55
CA LYS A 268 2.32 -7.03 14.91
C LYS A 268 1.12 -6.07 14.96
N LYS A 269 1.34 -4.74 15.02
CA LYS A 269 0.27 -3.74 15.01
C LYS A 269 -0.56 -3.70 13.72
N TYR A 270 -0.17 -4.44 12.67
CA TYR A 270 -1.05 -4.71 11.53
C TYR A 270 -2.35 -5.42 11.95
N ASN A 271 -2.37 -6.15 13.06
CA ASN A 271 -3.57 -6.85 13.57
C ASN A 271 -4.23 -7.78 12.53
N VAL A 272 -3.42 -8.48 11.73
CA VAL A 272 -3.82 -9.29 10.56
C VAL A 272 -4.95 -10.31 10.83
N LYS A 273 -5.08 -10.81 12.06
CA LYS A 273 -6.12 -11.78 12.44
C LYS A 273 -7.45 -11.14 12.87
N ARG A 274 -7.51 -9.81 12.95
CA ARG A 274 -8.70 -9.08 13.39
C ARG A 274 -9.75 -9.12 12.29
N ARG A 275 -10.96 -9.59 12.62
CA ARG A 275 -12.12 -9.47 11.71
C ARG A 275 -12.57 -8.01 11.65
N CYS A 276 -12.59 -7.44 10.45
CA CYS A 276 -13.12 -6.11 10.20
C CYS A 276 -14.64 -6.19 10.21
N VAL A 277 -15.25 -5.82 11.34
CA VAL A 277 -16.70 -5.74 11.44
C VAL A 277 -17.16 -4.51 10.68
N GLY A 278 -18.09 -4.69 9.73
CA GLY A 278 -18.70 -3.60 8.97
C GLY A 278 -19.05 -2.42 9.88
N GLY A 279 -18.62 -1.23 9.47
CA GLY A 279 -18.49 -0.03 10.30
C GLY A 279 -19.54 0.12 11.40
N ARG A 280 -19.13 -0.18 12.63
CA ARG A 280 -19.60 0.44 13.88
C ARG A 280 -18.64 -0.01 14.97
N HIS A 281 -17.91 0.93 15.55
CA HIS A 281 -17.22 0.72 16.83
C HIS A 281 -18.28 0.36 17.88
N ILE A 282 -18.49 -0.92 18.17
CA ILE A 282 -19.15 -1.32 19.41
C ILE A 282 -18.13 -1.09 20.51
N THR A 283 -18.18 0.08 21.13
CA THR A 283 -17.55 0.32 22.42
C THR A 283 -18.06 -0.76 23.38
N LYS A 284 -17.12 -1.47 24.03
CA LYS A 284 -17.40 -2.45 25.08
C LYS A 284 -18.09 -1.75 26.25
N ARG A 285 -19.40 -1.51 26.20
CA ARG A 285 -20.14 -1.04 27.38
C ARG A 285 -21.51 -1.66 27.64
N ASN A 286 -22.08 -2.45 26.72
CA ASN A 286 -23.41 -3.05 26.93
C ASN A 286 -23.41 -4.59 27.04
N LYS A 287 -22.56 -5.17 27.90
CA LYS A 287 -22.69 -6.58 28.34
C LYS A 287 -23.36 -6.76 29.72
N ARG A 288 -23.78 -5.68 30.37
CA ARG A 288 -24.59 -5.72 31.60
C ARG A 288 -25.95 -5.08 31.33
N LEU A 289 -26.88 -5.81 30.71
CA LEU A 289 -28.35 -5.57 30.76
C LEU A 289 -29.12 -6.64 29.94
N LYS A 290 -28.73 -7.92 30.01
CA LYS A 290 -29.58 -9.05 29.55
C LYS A 290 -29.34 -10.27 30.43
N LYS A 291 -29.59 -10.13 31.73
CA LYS A 291 -29.66 -11.24 32.70
C LYS A 291 -30.57 -10.82 33.86
N LYS A 292 -31.83 -10.51 33.57
CA LYS A 292 -32.92 -10.44 34.55
C LYS A 292 -34.22 -10.51 33.76
N GLY A 293 -34.81 -11.71 33.66
CA GLY A 293 -36.10 -11.85 32.97
C GLY A 293 -36.46 -13.27 32.52
N THR A 294 -36.35 -14.27 33.39
CA THR A 294 -37.16 -15.49 33.26
C THR A 294 -37.36 -16.10 34.64
N LYS A 295 -38.33 -15.56 35.38
CA LYS A 295 -38.94 -16.23 36.54
C LYS A 295 -40.15 -17.02 36.04
N ASN A 296 -40.11 -18.32 36.31
CA ASN A 296 -41.21 -19.22 36.67
C ASN A 296 -42.62 -18.94 36.12
N LYS A 297 -43.11 -19.85 35.27
CA LYS A 297 -44.47 -20.40 35.40
C LYS A 297 -44.43 -21.92 35.19
N ARG A 298 -45.02 -22.63 36.14
CA ARG A 298 -45.06 -24.09 36.31
C ARG A 298 -46.51 -24.55 36.09
N LYS A 299 -46.69 -25.80 35.62
CA LYS A 299 -47.91 -26.66 35.65
C LYS A 299 -49.01 -26.28 34.62
N THR A 300 -49.71 -27.20 33.92
CA THR A 300 -50.09 -28.60 34.20
C THR A 300 -50.73 -29.28 32.97
N LYS A 301 -50.65 -30.63 32.89
CA LYS A 301 -51.56 -31.61 32.22
C LYS A 301 -51.62 -31.57 30.66
N LYS A 302 -51.73 -32.67 29.90
CA LYS A 302 -52.26 -34.02 30.17
C LYS A 302 -51.75 -34.99 29.08
N ASN A 303 -51.45 -36.23 29.47
CA ASN A 303 -51.24 -37.39 28.59
C ASN A 303 -52.55 -37.83 27.90
N ASN A 304 -52.45 -38.23 26.63
CA ASN A 304 -53.19 -39.26 25.87
C ASN A 304 -52.85 -39.01 24.39
N LYS A 305 -52.58 -39.96 23.50
CA LYS A 305 -52.90 -41.38 23.41
C LYS A 305 -52.01 -41.98 22.29
N LYS A 306 -51.48 -43.19 22.46
CA LYS A 306 -51.00 -44.07 21.37
C LYS A 306 -52.18 -44.86 20.80
N ARG A 307 -52.16 -45.10 19.49
CA ARG A 307 -52.83 -46.12 18.63
C ARG A 307 -53.14 -45.42 17.30
N LYS A 308 -52.74 -45.88 16.12
CA LYS A 308 -52.36 -47.22 15.62
C LYS A 308 -51.00 -47.16 14.93
#